data_AF-A0A2A5SLG0-F1
#
_entry.id   AF-A0A2A5SLG0-F1
#
_cell.length_a   1.000
_cell.length_b   1.000
_cell.length_c   1.000
_cell.angle_alpha   90.00
_cell.angle_beta   90.00
_cell.angle_gamma   90.00
#
_symmetry.space_group_name_H-M   'P 1'
#
loop_
_entity.id
_entity.type
_entity.pdbx_description
1 polymer ?
#
loop_
_entity_poly.entity_id
_entity_poly.type
_entity_poly.pdbx_seq_one_letter_code
_entity_poly.pdbx_strand_id
1 'polypeptide(L)'
;MLAEELAFNRKNVTIITNSVFIANYIRKSDSVKVILLGGEYQNNSQVNVGPLIKKVVDEFYVDKLFIGIDGFDPVRGFRSNDLARSEAIHVRAAAAKEVVILTDASKFNQNGTVTCFSFPEISQVFTDKSINAESQKILDLKK
;
A
#
# COMPACT_ATOMS: atom_id res chain seq x y z
N MET A 1 -8.91 -0.73 -11.20
CA MET A 1 -8.08 -0.46 -9.98
C MET A 1 -8.66 -1.25 -8.79
N LEU A 2 -7.88 -1.70 -7.79
CA LEU A 2 -8.47 -2.50 -6.68
C LEU A 2 -9.60 -1.76 -5.95
N ALA A 3 -9.40 -0.49 -5.58
CA ALA A 3 -10.41 0.26 -4.83
C ALA A 3 -11.73 0.40 -5.58
N GLU A 4 -11.68 0.49 -6.91
CA GLU A 4 -12.84 0.49 -7.79
C GLU A 4 -13.55 -0.86 -7.80
N GLU A 5 -12.81 -1.96 -7.92
CA GLU A 5 -13.35 -3.32 -7.86
C GLU A 5 -14.07 -3.57 -6.52
N LEU A 6 -13.47 -3.13 -5.42
CA LEU A 6 -14.11 -3.19 -4.11
C LEU A 6 -15.35 -2.28 -4.03
N ALA A 7 -15.26 -1.06 -4.55
CA ALA A 7 -16.32 -0.08 -4.47
C ALA A 7 -17.57 -0.49 -5.25
N PHE A 8 -17.43 -1.11 -6.42
CA PHE A 8 -18.58 -1.37 -7.30
C PHE A 8 -19.03 -2.83 -7.34
N ASN A 9 -18.20 -3.78 -6.90
CA ASN A 9 -18.53 -5.21 -6.96
C ASN A 9 -18.61 -5.89 -5.58
N ARG A 10 -18.41 -5.16 -4.48
CA ARG A 10 -18.54 -5.66 -3.11
C ARG A 10 -19.51 -4.80 -2.29
N LYS A 11 -20.02 -5.39 -1.20
CA LYS A 11 -20.88 -4.72 -0.21
C LYS A 11 -20.26 -4.90 1.17
N ASN A 12 -20.61 -4.00 2.10
CA ASN A 12 -20.15 -4.05 3.49
C ASN A 12 -18.62 -3.95 3.64
N VAL A 13 -17.97 -3.19 2.75
CA VAL A 13 -16.53 -2.91 2.83
C VAL A 13 -16.32 -1.48 3.31
N THR A 14 -15.39 -1.29 4.25
CA THR A 14 -14.88 0.03 4.63
C THR A 14 -13.49 0.21 4.02
N ILE A 15 -13.30 1.25 3.23
CA ILE A 15 -12.02 1.63 2.63
C ILE A 15 -11.47 2.80 3.42
N ILE A 16 -10.33 2.59 4.07
CA ILE A 16 -9.56 3.63 4.74
C ILE A 16 -8.38 3.97 3.84
N THR A 17 -8.25 5.23 3.45
CA THR A 17 -7.19 5.66 2.52
C THR A 17 -6.69 7.06 2.85
N ASN A 18 -5.40 7.32 2.65
CA ASN A 18 -4.85 8.68 2.62
C ASN A 18 -4.78 9.25 1.20
N SER A 19 -5.15 8.47 0.18
CA SER A 19 -5.15 8.92 -1.20
C SER A 19 -6.44 9.67 -1.50
N VAL A 20 -6.31 10.99 -1.68
CA VAL A 20 -7.41 11.85 -2.15
C VAL A 20 -7.83 11.42 -3.55
N PHE A 21 -6.88 10.99 -4.39
CA PHE A 21 -7.16 10.40 -5.70
C PHE A 21 -8.11 9.20 -5.59
N ILE A 22 -7.79 8.21 -4.75
CA ILE A 22 -8.65 7.02 -4.57
C ILE A 22 -10.02 7.42 -4.04
N ALA A 23 -10.08 8.23 -2.98
CA ALA A 23 -11.34 8.66 -2.38
C ALA A 23 -12.23 9.39 -3.39
N ASN A 24 -11.66 10.30 -4.18
CA ASN A 24 -12.38 11.01 -5.24
C ASN A 24 -12.82 10.07 -6.38
N TYR A 25 -11.99 9.09 -6.75
CA TYR A 25 -12.28 8.13 -7.81
C TYR A 25 -13.51 7.27 -7.47
N ILE A 26 -13.61 6.76 -6.25
CA ILE A 26 -14.69 5.86 -5.82
C ILE A 26 -15.89 6.57 -5.19
N ARG A 27 -15.90 7.91 -5.12
CA ARG A 27 -16.91 8.71 -4.39
C ARG A 27 -18.37 8.47 -4.78
N LYS A 28 -18.61 7.92 -5.98
CA LYS A 28 -19.95 7.64 -6.50
C LYS A 28 -20.48 6.26 -6.11
N SER A 29 -19.68 5.45 -5.43
CA SER A 29 -20.17 4.18 -4.91
C SER A 29 -20.95 4.40 -3.62
N ASP A 30 -22.21 3.95 -3.63
CA ASP A 30 -23.05 3.88 -2.44
C ASP A 30 -22.89 2.55 -1.68
N SER A 31 -22.05 1.64 -2.18
CA SER A 31 -21.92 0.27 -1.65
C SER A 31 -20.80 0.11 -0.61
N VAL A 32 -19.90 1.09 -0.50
CA VAL A 32 -18.76 1.06 0.41
C VAL A 32 -18.71 2.31 1.28
N LYS A 33 -18.21 2.16 2.50
CA LYS A 33 -17.89 3.28 3.37
C LYS A 33 -16.46 3.74 3.09
N VAL A 34 -16.24 5.04 2.90
CA VAL A 34 -14.89 5.59 2.69
C VAL A 34 -14.49 6.48 3.86
N ILE A 35 -13.32 6.22 4.43
CA ILE A 35 -12.66 7.07 5.44
C ILE A 35 -11.39 7.64 4.80
N LEU A 36 -11.41 8.94 4.50
CA LEU A 36 -10.25 9.65 3.98
C LEU A 36 -9.43 10.23 5.14
N LEU A 37 -8.19 9.77 5.29
CA LEU A 37 -7.27 10.25 6.30
C LEU A 37 -6.69 11.60 5.88
N GLY A 38 -6.85 12.62 6.73
CA GLY A 38 -6.32 13.97 6.54
C GLY A 38 -4.83 14.08 6.84
N GLY A 39 -4.20 15.19 6.44
CA GLY A 39 -2.78 15.44 6.64
C GLY A 39 -2.27 16.55 5.72
N GLU A 40 -0.97 16.60 5.51
CA GLU A 40 -0.35 17.47 4.51
C GLU A 40 -0.60 16.90 3.12
N TYR A 41 -1.25 17.67 2.25
CA TYR A 41 -1.60 17.22 0.90
C TYR A 41 -0.43 17.39 -0.08
N GLN A 42 0.03 16.29 -0.68
CA GLN A 42 1.01 16.29 -1.75
C GLN A 42 0.31 16.35 -3.12
N ASN A 43 0.48 17.46 -3.84
CA ASN A 43 -0.20 17.70 -5.13
C ASN A 43 0.12 16.64 -6.20
N ASN A 44 1.39 16.26 -6.36
CA ASN A 44 1.82 15.37 -7.45
C ASN A 44 1.28 13.94 -7.30
N SER A 45 1.29 13.42 -6.07
CA SER A 45 0.84 12.06 -5.74
C SER A 45 -0.64 12.02 -5.37
N GLN A 46 -1.26 13.19 -5.10
CA GLN A 46 -2.65 13.32 -4.65
C GLN A 46 -2.95 12.48 -3.40
N VAL A 47 -2.02 12.50 -2.45
CA VAL A 47 -2.14 11.82 -1.16
C VAL A 47 -1.88 12.78 -0.01
N ASN A 48 -2.47 12.49 1.14
CA ASN A 48 -2.13 13.12 2.39
C ASN A 48 -0.95 12.37 3.05
N VAL A 49 -0.03 13.10 3.67
CA VAL A 49 1.13 12.59 4.43
C VAL A 49 1.29 13.33 5.75
N GLY A 50 2.34 13.02 6.51
CA GLY A 50 2.76 13.79 7.68
C GLY A 50 2.25 13.23 9.01
N PRO A 51 2.58 13.91 10.12
CA PRO A 51 2.40 13.38 11.47
C PRO A 51 0.93 13.18 11.88
N LEU A 52 -0.01 13.91 11.27
CA LEU A 52 -1.44 13.74 11.56
C LEU A 52 -1.92 12.34 11.17
N ILE A 53 -1.48 11.84 10.02
CA ILE A 53 -1.83 10.48 9.58
C ILE A 53 -1.32 9.46 10.58
N LYS A 54 -0.06 9.60 11.01
CA LYS A 54 0.56 8.67 11.98
C LYS A 54 -0.29 8.58 13.25
N LYS A 55 -0.74 9.72 13.79
CA LYS A 55 -1.57 9.76 15.00
C LYS A 55 -2.92 9.08 14.85
N VAL A 56 -3.57 9.25 13.71
CA VAL A 56 -4.94 8.76 13.50
C VAL A 56 -4.96 7.31 13.04
N VAL A 57 -3.89 6.85 12.39
CA VAL A 57 -3.88 5.52 11.80
C VAL A 57 -3.75 4.39 12.82
N ASP A 58 -3.14 4.66 13.97
CA ASP A 58 -3.06 3.74 15.12
C ASP A 58 -4.43 3.43 15.74
N GLU A 59 -5.44 4.27 15.49
CA GLU A 59 -6.82 4.08 15.97
C GLU A 59 -7.61 3.05 15.13
N PHE A 60 -7.03 2.56 14.03
CA PHE A 60 -7.70 1.64 13.11
C PHE A 60 -7.01 0.28 13.11
N TYR A 61 -7.80 -0.77 13.36
CA TYR A 61 -7.41 -2.14 13.02
C TYR A 61 -8.08 -2.56 11.71
N VAL A 62 -7.30 -3.06 10.75
CA VAL A 62 -7.80 -3.43 9.41
C VAL A 62 -7.55 -4.89 9.09
N ASP A 63 -8.49 -5.52 8.38
CA ASP A 63 -8.32 -6.90 7.91
C ASP A 63 -7.18 -7.01 6.88
N LYS A 64 -7.09 -6.03 5.98
CA LYS A 64 -6.15 -6.04 4.85
C LYS A 64 -5.61 -4.64 4.56
N LEU A 65 -4.30 -4.53 4.46
CA LEU A 65 -3.59 -3.36 3.99
C LEU A 65 -3.07 -3.61 2.57
N PHE A 66 -3.47 -2.77 1.61
CA PHE A 66 -2.97 -2.82 0.24
C PHE A 66 -2.02 -1.65 -0.03
N ILE A 67 -0.84 -1.96 -0.55
CA ILE A 67 0.23 -0.99 -0.74
C ILE A 67 0.94 -1.21 -2.09
N GLY A 68 1.37 -0.11 -2.69
CA GLY A 68 2.31 -0.13 -3.81
C GLY A 68 3.75 -0.03 -3.33
N ILE A 69 4.67 -0.36 -4.22
CA ILE A 69 6.12 -0.18 -4.03
C ILE A 69 6.68 0.60 -5.22
N ASP A 70 7.81 1.28 -5.00
CA ASP A 70 8.55 1.96 -6.06
C ASP A 70 9.79 1.16 -6.49
N GLY A 71 10.18 0.13 -5.73
CA GLY A 71 11.31 -0.73 -6.06
C GLY A 71 11.42 -1.96 -5.16
N PHE A 72 12.38 -2.83 -5.48
CA PHE A 72 12.66 -4.07 -4.77
C PHE A 72 14.17 -4.26 -4.62
N ASP A 73 14.60 -4.65 -3.43
CA ASP A 73 15.98 -4.98 -3.11
C ASP A 73 16.04 -6.44 -2.62
N PRO A 74 16.77 -7.33 -3.30
CA PRO A 74 16.93 -8.74 -2.91
C PRO A 74 17.34 -8.98 -1.45
N VAL A 75 18.07 -8.04 -0.87
CA VAL A 75 18.61 -8.13 0.50
C VAL A 75 17.71 -7.37 1.48
N ARG A 76 17.25 -6.19 1.10
CA ARG A 76 16.56 -5.23 1.99
C ARG A 76 15.04 -5.25 1.88
N GLY A 77 14.46 -5.96 0.93
CA GLY A 77 13.02 -6.09 0.73
C GLY A 77 12.43 -4.97 -0.13
N PHE A 78 11.23 -4.53 0.22
CA PHE A 78 10.41 -3.64 -0.58
C PHE A 78 10.75 -2.17 -0.35
N ARG A 79 10.75 -1.37 -1.42
CA ARG A 79 11.29 0.00 -1.42
C ARG A 79 10.26 1.04 -1.86
N SER A 80 10.45 2.27 -1.40
CA SER A 80 9.72 3.46 -1.87
C SER A 80 10.72 4.58 -2.21
N ASN A 81 10.30 5.52 -3.06
CA ASN A 81 11.06 6.72 -3.41
C ASN A 81 10.68 7.94 -2.55
N ASP A 82 9.76 7.79 -1.61
CA ASP A 82 9.26 8.90 -0.80
C ASP A 82 9.19 8.50 0.68
N LEU A 83 9.99 9.20 1.49
CA LEU A 83 10.08 8.94 2.92
C LEU A 83 8.74 9.21 3.63
N ALA A 84 8.06 10.32 3.31
CA ALA A 84 6.82 10.70 3.98
C ALA A 84 5.69 9.71 3.66
N ARG A 85 5.63 9.18 2.43
CA ARG A 85 4.71 8.11 2.06
C ARG A 85 5.07 6.79 2.74
N SER A 86 6.35 6.41 2.77
CA SER A 86 6.82 5.21 3.46
C SER A 86 6.46 5.24 4.95
N GLU A 87 6.71 6.37 5.62
CA GLU A 87 6.39 6.54 7.03
C GLU A 87 4.90 6.44 7.34
N ALA A 88 4.03 6.97 6.47
CA ALA A 88 2.59 6.82 6.63
C ALA A 88 2.15 5.35 6.50
N ILE A 89 2.91 4.54 5.78
CA ILE A 89 2.64 3.14 5.48
C ILE A 89 3.17 2.20 6.59
N HIS A 90 4.35 2.46 7.15
CA HIS A 90 4.94 1.68 8.25
C HIS A 90 4.03 1.61 9.48
N VAL A 91 3.41 2.72 9.86
CA VAL A 91 2.49 2.77 11.01
C VAL A 91 1.24 1.89 10.76
N ARG A 92 0.86 1.66 9.50
CA ARG A 92 -0.32 0.84 9.15
C ARG A 92 -0.10 -0.65 9.26
N ALA A 93 1.11 -1.15 9.03
CA ALA A 93 1.34 -2.58 8.96
C ALA A 93 1.19 -3.26 10.33
N ALA A 94 1.59 -2.57 11.41
CA ALA A 94 1.39 -3.09 12.77
C ALA A 94 -0.10 -3.26 13.15
N ALA A 95 -0.99 -2.51 12.50
CA ALA A 95 -2.42 -2.53 12.76
C ALA A 95 -3.23 -3.33 11.70
N ALA A 96 -2.56 -4.07 10.82
CA ALA A 96 -3.17 -4.87 9.77
C ALA A 96 -2.98 -6.36 10.01
N LYS A 97 -4.06 -7.15 9.83
CA LYS A 97 -3.96 -8.62 9.90
C LYS A 97 -3.17 -9.20 8.73
N GLU A 98 -3.36 -8.65 7.53
CA GLU A 98 -2.64 -9.05 6.31
C GLU A 98 -2.12 -7.82 5.58
N VAL A 99 -0.83 -7.83 5.22
CA VAL A 99 -0.21 -6.79 4.40
C VAL A 99 0.04 -7.34 3.00
N VAL A 100 -0.55 -6.69 2.00
CA VAL A 100 -0.57 -7.14 0.61
C VAL A 100 0.06 -6.08 -0.29
N ILE A 101 1.11 -6.46 -1.00
CA ILE A 101 1.71 -5.63 -2.03
C ILE A 101 1.00 -5.85 -3.35
N LEU A 102 0.53 -4.76 -3.96
CA LEU A 102 0.03 -4.71 -5.33
C LEU A 102 0.97 -3.85 -6.15
N THR A 103 1.67 -4.45 -7.10
CA THR A 103 2.67 -3.73 -7.88
C THR A 103 2.71 -4.24 -9.32
N ASP A 104 3.49 -3.57 -10.15
CA ASP A 104 3.81 -4.07 -11.48
C ASP A 104 5.17 -4.80 -11.45
N ALA A 105 5.37 -5.75 -12.36
CA ALA A 105 6.60 -6.53 -12.41
C ALA A 105 7.85 -5.66 -12.67
N SER A 106 7.69 -4.46 -13.24
CA SER A 106 8.83 -3.56 -13.51
C SER A 106 9.50 -3.03 -12.25
N LYS A 107 8.78 -2.99 -11.12
CA LYS A 107 9.33 -2.56 -9.81
C LYS A 107 10.36 -3.52 -9.24
N PHE A 108 10.39 -4.76 -9.70
CA PHE A 108 11.40 -5.74 -9.30
C PHE A 108 12.79 -5.48 -9.91
N ASN A 109 12.86 -4.58 -10.90
CA ASN A 109 14.11 -4.17 -11.53
C ASN A 109 14.50 -2.73 -11.16
N GLN A 110 13.83 -2.13 -10.17
CA GLN A 110 14.06 -0.76 -9.73
C GLN A 110 14.59 -0.74 -8.30
N ASN A 111 15.64 0.03 -8.06
CA ASN A 111 16.12 0.33 -6.72
C ASN A 111 15.33 1.51 -6.17
N GLY A 112 14.53 1.29 -5.12
CA GLY A 112 13.90 2.39 -4.40
C GLY A 112 14.81 2.93 -3.29
N THR A 113 14.80 4.25 -3.10
CA THR A 113 15.75 4.94 -2.22
C THR A 113 15.52 4.64 -0.73
N VAL A 114 14.28 4.44 -0.31
CA VAL A 114 13.87 4.28 1.09
C VAL A 114 13.27 2.90 1.35
N THR A 115 13.51 2.33 2.53
CA THR A 115 12.89 1.06 2.94
C THR A 115 11.40 1.26 3.17
N CYS A 116 10.57 0.42 2.52
CA CYS A 116 9.13 0.41 2.68
C CYS A 116 8.68 -0.76 3.57
N PHE A 117 9.14 -1.99 3.30
CA PHE A 117 8.86 -3.16 4.16
C PHE A 117 9.96 -4.20 4.06
N SER A 118 10.19 -4.91 5.16
CA SER A 118 10.96 -6.14 5.17
C SER A 118 10.08 -7.34 4.77
N PHE A 119 10.70 -8.45 4.38
CA PHE A 119 9.98 -9.65 3.92
C PHE A 119 8.97 -10.22 4.95
N PRO A 120 9.29 -10.34 6.25
CA PRO A 120 8.38 -10.95 7.23
C PRO A 120 7.11 -10.13 7.50
N GLU A 121 7.12 -8.84 7.15
CA GLU A 121 5.96 -7.96 7.33
C GLU A 121 4.90 -8.14 6.23
N ILE A 122 5.24 -8.84 5.14
CA ILE A 122 4.39 -8.95 3.95
C ILE A 122 3.76 -10.33 3.86
N SER A 123 2.42 -10.36 3.86
CA SER A 123 1.66 -11.60 3.72
C SER A 123 1.62 -12.09 2.28
N GLN A 124 1.39 -11.19 1.32
CA GLN A 124 1.22 -11.54 -0.09
C GLN A 124 1.74 -10.44 -1.02
N VAL A 125 2.17 -10.85 -2.21
CA VAL A 125 2.60 -9.94 -3.29
C VAL A 125 1.87 -10.35 -4.56
N PHE A 126 1.20 -9.39 -5.20
CA PHE A 126 0.57 -9.56 -6.51
C PHE A 126 1.21 -8.63 -7.52
N THR A 127 1.49 -9.19 -8.69
CA THR A 127 2.06 -8.48 -9.84
C THR A 127 1.16 -8.66 -11.07
N ASP A 128 1.23 -7.71 -12.00
CA ASP A 128 0.51 -7.76 -13.27
C ASP A 128 1.05 -8.85 -14.22
N LYS A 129 2.34 -9.21 -14.07
CA LYS A 129 3.06 -10.20 -14.86
C LYS A 129 4.01 -11.02 -13.99
N SER A 130 4.54 -12.11 -14.53
CA SER A 130 5.62 -12.86 -13.89
C SER A 130 6.86 -11.99 -13.69
N ILE A 131 7.46 -12.10 -12.51
CA ILE A 131 8.75 -11.50 -12.19
C ILE A 131 9.89 -12.42 -12.63
N ASN A 132 11.12 -11.90 -12.62
CA ASN A 132 12.29 -12.73 -12.95
C ASN A 132 12.44 -13.87 -11.93
N ALA A 133 13.08 -14.97 -12.35
CA ALA A 133 13.19 -16.19 -11.55
C ALA A 133 13.96 -15.97 -10.23
N GLU A 134 14.90 -15.03 -10.20
CA GLU A 134 15.68 -14.71 -9.00
C GLU A 134 14.79 -14.04 -7.94
N SER A 135 14.06 -12.99 -8.31
CA SER A 135 13.11 -12.29 -7.44
C SER A 135 12.02 -13.23 -6.92
N GLN A 136 11.50 -14.11 -7.78
CA GLN A 136 10.53 -15.13 -7.37
C GLN A 136 11.12 -16.05 -6.30
N LYS A 137 12.32 -16.59 -6.55
CA LYS A 137 13.01 -17.47 -5.60
C LYS A 137 13.27 -16.79 -4.26
N ILE A 138 13.62 -15.50 -4.26
CA ILE A 138 13.84 -14.74 -3.03
C ILE A 138 12.54 -14.62 -2.23
N LEU A 139 11.42 -14.28 -2.87
CA LEU A 139 10.12 -14.18 -2.20
C LEU A 139 9.68 -15.53 -1.62
N ASP A 140 9.92 -16.63 -2.33
CA ASP A 140 9.55 -17.97 -1.89
C ASP A 140 10.40 -18.45 -0.69
N LEU A 141 11.68 -18.03 -0.62
CA LEU A 141 12.59 -18.38 0.49
C LEU A 141 12.40 -17.52 1.75
N LYS A 142 11.74 -16.36 1.63
CA LYS A 142 11.61 -15.35 2.69
C LYS A 142 10.20 -15.24 3.27
N LYS A 143 9.28 -16.10 2.83
CA LYS A 143 8.00 -16.39 3.49
C LYS A 143 8.20 -17.40 4.61
#